data_AF-A0A9J7MP57-F1
#
_entry.id   AF-A0A9J7MP57-F1
#
_cell.length_a   1.000
_cell.length_b   1.000
_cell.length_c   1.000
_cell.angle_alpha   90.00
_cell.angle_beta   90.00
_cell.angle_gamma   90.00
#
_symmetry.space_group_name_H-M   'P 1'
#
loop_
_entity.id
_entity.type
_entity.pdbx_description
1 polymer ?
#
loop_
_entity_poly.entity_id
_entity_poly.type
_entity_poly.pdbx_seq_one_letter_code
_entity_poly.pdbx_strand_id
1 'polypeptide(L)'
;MKLFLLLAILGAAAAAEQSSWWWWWPFPETADTEPHWDTLKVGWGINPLTSFQTLPRTRSEAVKQGWTMYGRTTCAGTYWQGLRMIYQDDPAVILLFDKNGFIAGMQMGVKQSDLPKDRSVPARDVIPPWVQDRNNDMWLVTTYFVRPDTICTVGRTASEFEAKGTGSDLYLQTGASPRTDFIIIPKYEKDLKGTDWTPGKCFWTMGKHYFKNLRENMRCEEMYPLFPMYNDGKLNAFGLLIGASITSPTSRYEAPIASKTFYQLFMTPVPKCLQSYTEEKGMTTMHVFLENDPRTNNFC
;
A
#
# COMPACT_ATOMS: atom_id res chain seq x y z
N MET A 1 3.54 57.08 68.21
CA MET A 1 2.35 56.56 68.92
C MET A 1 1.95 55.27 68.20
N LYS A 2 1.92 54.13 68.92
CA LYS A 2 1.26 52.81 68.68
C LYS A 2 0.63 52.59 67.28
N LEU A 3 0.74 51.47 66.55
CA LEU A 3 0.65 50.05 66.91
C LEU A 3 0.80 49.22 65.61
N PHE A 4 1.16 47.94 65.76
CA PHE A 4 1.12 46.82 64.81
C PHE A 4 -0.08 46.77 63.83
N LEU A 5 0.16 46.29 62.60
CA LEU A 5 -0.32 44.97 62.16
C LEU A 5 0.37 44.49 60.86
N LEU A 6 0.85 43.24 60.89
CA LEU A 6 1.20 42.44 59.71
C LEU A 6 -0.06 42.15 58.89
N LEU A 7 0.07 42.10 57.57
CA LEU A 7 -0.46 40.96 56.80
C LEU A 7 0.39 40.75 55.53
N ALA A 8 0.91 39.53 55.42
CA ALA A 8 1.64 39.00 54.28
C ALA A 8 0.71 38.72 53.10
N ILE A 9 1.25 38.67 51.88
CA ILE A 9 1.18 37.52 50.94
C ILE A 9 1.75 37.93 49.57
N LEU A 10 2.80 37.21 49.16
CA LEU A 10 3.18 36.71 47.82
C LEU A 10 2.80 37.60 46.61
N GLY A 11 3.71 38.12 45.78
CA GLY A 11 4.90 37.47 45.23
C GLY A 11 4.74 37.43 43.71
N ALA A 12 5.55 38.22 42.99
CA ALA A 12 6.11 37.95 41.66
C ALA A 12 6.65 39.27 41.08
N ALA A 13 7.97 39.32 40.91
CA ALA A 13 8.65 40.43 40.27
C ALA A 13 8.21 40.53 38.80
N ALA A 14 7.68 41.69 38.43
CA ALA A 14 7.61 42.14 37.06
C ALA A 14 9.05 42.39 36.57
N ALA A 15 9.49 41.63 35.57
CA ALA A 15 10.64 41.98 34.76
C ALA A 15 10.12 42.32 33.36
N ALA A 16 10.55 43.49 32.90
CA ALA A 16 9.99 44.21 31.78
C ALA A 16 10.23 43.54 30.42
N GLU A 17 9.30 43.89 29.53
CA GLU A 17 9.31 43.77 28.09
C GLU A 17 10.68 44.09 27.45
N GLN A 18 11.12 43.19 26.57
CA GLN A 18 11.87 43.59 25.38
C GLN A 18 11.06 43.15 24.16
N SER A 19 10.38 44.14 23.58
CA SER A 19 9.77 44.03 22.26
C SER A 19 10.86 44.03 21.18
N SER A 20 10.96 42.97 20.39
CA SER A 20 11.59 43.02 19.07
C SER A 20 10.77 42.23 18.05
N TRP A 21 9.74 42.92 17.55
CA TRP A 21 9.34 43.02 16.15
C TRP A 21 10.00 42.05 15.16
N TRP A 22 9.49 40.82 15.10
CA TRP A 22 9.53 39.98 13.91
C TRP A 22 8.14 39.37 13.71
N TRP A 23 7.45 39.90 12.70
CA TRP A 23 6.38 39.28 11.90
C TRP A 23 5.72 38.01 12.48
N TRP A 24 4.58 38.20 13.12
CA TRP A 24 3.58 37.15 13.31
C TRP A 24 2.93 36.83 11.97
N TRP A 25 3.62 36.09 11.11
CA TRP A 25 2.88 35.18 10.25
C TRP A 25 2.52 33.97 11.11
N PRO A 26 1.23 33.56 11.16
CA PRO A 26 0.94 32.22 11.63
C PRO A 26 1.61 31.31 10.60
N PHE A 27 2.75 30.72 10.95
CA PHE A 27 3.06 29.43 10.36
C PHE A 27 1.83 28.58 10.65
N PRO A 28 1.14 28.03 9.64
CA PRO A 28 0.20 26.97 9.93
C PRO A 28 1.05 25.85 10.50
N GLU A 29 1.01 25.69 11.81
CA GLU A 29 1.29 24.40 12.44
C GLU A 29 0.11 23.49 12.08
N THR A 30 0.02 23.14 10.80
CA THR A 30 -0.82 22.08 10.28
C THR A 30 0.02 21.34 9.26
N ALA A 31 1.08 20.69 9.76
CA ALA A 31 1.69 19.57 9.08
C ALA A 31 0.59 18.51 8.94
N ASP A 32 0.09 18.42 7.71
CA ASP A 32 -1.01 17.59 7.23
C ASP A 32 -1.05 16.21 7.94
N THR A 33 -2.08 16.00 8.77
CA THR A 33 -2.06 15.09 9.93
C THR A 33 -2.19 13.60 9.61
N GLU A 34 -2.53 13.23 8.37
CA GLU A 34 -2.55 11.85 7.88
C GLU A 34 -2.21 11.77 6.38
N PRO A 35 -1.66 10.67 5.86
CA PRO A 35 -1.59 10.44 4.41
C PRO A 35 -2.97 10.54 3.76
N HIS A 36 -3.07 11.38 2.73
CA HIS A 36 -4.31 11.62 2.01
C HIS A 36 -4.35 10.76 0.74
N TRP A 37 -5.20 9.73 0.73
CA TRP A 37 -5.29 8.76 -0.36
C TRP A 37 -6.40 9.11 -1.35
N ASP A 38 -6.21 10.17 -2.13
CA ASP A 38 -7.24 10.70 -3.04
C ASP A 38 -7.43 9.94 -4.33
N THR A 39 -6.58 8.97 -4.61
CA THR A 39 -6.69 8.20 -5.85
C THR A 39 -6.34 6.76 -5.62
N LEU A 40 -6.48 6.00 -6.68
CA LEU A 40 -6.00 4.64 -6.78
C LEU A 40 -5.49 4.44 -8.20
N LYS A 41 -4.19 4.19 -8.33
CA LYS A 41 -3.55 3.94 -9.63
C LYS A 41 -2.72 2.69 -9.57
N VAL A 42 -2.51 2.07 -10.72
CA VAL A 42 -1.71 0.85 -10.85
C VAL A 42 -0.73 0.96 -12.02
N GLY A 43 0.39 0.27 -11.88
CA GLY A 43 1.41 0.15 -12.92
C GLY A 43 2.40 1.30 -12.85
N TRP A 44 3.67 0.97 -12.98
CA TRP A 44 4.78 1.90 -13.12
C TRP A 44 5.52 1.64 -14.43
N GLY A 45 5.99 2.71 -15.06
CA GLY A 45 6.76 2.64 -16.28
C GLY A 45 7.00 4.02 -16.90
N ILE A 46 7.88 4.05 -17.91
CA ILE A 46 8.26 5.27 -18.62
C ILE A 46 7.16 5.68 -19.62
N ASN A 47 6.44 4.69 -20.18
CA ASN A 47 5.37 4.98 -21.13
C ASN A 47 4.15 5.54 -20.39
N PRO A 48 3.77 6.80 -20.62
CA PRO A 48 2.72 7.43 -19.86
C PRO A 48 1.32 6.90 -20.16
N LEU A 49 1.15 6.18 -21.27
CA LEU A 49 -0.14 5.59 -21.69
C LEU A 49 -0.45 4.27 -20.99
N THR A 50 0.58 3.57 -20.52
CA THR A 50 0.43 2.25 -19.87
C THR A 50 0.75 2.28 -18.38
N SER A 51 1.32 3.38 -17.90
CA SER A 51 1.76 3.55 -16.51
C SER A 51 0.84 4.47 -15.74
N PHE A 52 0.65 4.22 -14.45
CA PHE A 52 -0.22 4.96 -13.54
C PHE A 52 -1.69 4.96 -14.00
N GLN A 53 -2.18 3.79 -14.42
CA GLN A 53 -3.56 3.58 -14.83
C GLN A 53 -4.51 3.85 -13.65
N THR A 54 -5.43 4.78 -13.80
CA THR A 54 -6.43 5.09 -12.76
C THR A 54 -7.43 3.95 -12.62
N LEU A 55 -7.72 3.57 -11.37
CA LEU A 55 -8.70 2.56 -11.01
C LEU A 55 -9.97 3.22 -10.43
N PRO A 56 -11.16 2.66 -10.69
CA PRO A 56 -12.41 3.18 -10.14
C PRO A 56 -12.44 2.97 -8.62
N ARG A 57 -12.99 3.96 -7.89
CA ARG A 57 -13.10 3.90 -6.42
C ARG A 57 -14.53 3.67 -5.95
N THR A 58 -15.50 3.69 -6.86
CA THR A 58 -16.87 3.26 -6.61
C THR A 58 -17.30 2.15 -7.58
N ARG A 59 -18.24 1.31 -7.15
CA ARG A 59 -18.83 0.26 -7.99
C ARG A 59 -19.52 0.85 -9.22
N SER A 60 -20.14 2.02 -9.07
CA SER A 60 -20.81 2.72 -10.18
C SER A 60 -19.82 3.14 -11.26
N GLU A 61 -18.68 3.73 -10.87
CA GLU A 61 -17.59 4.05 -11.79
C GLU A 61 -17.01 2.79 -12.43
N ALA A 62 -16.81 1.72 -11.66
CA ALA A 62 -16.28 0.47 -12.17
C ALA A 62 -17.18 -0.12 -13.27
N VAL A 63 -18.48 -0.18 -13.05
CA VAL A 63 -19.44 -0.63 -14.07
C VAL A 63 -19.38 0.25 -15.33
N LYS A 64 -19.33 1.58 -15.17
CA LYS A 64 -19.21 2.52 -16.31
C LYS A 64 -17.91 2.32 -17.10
N GLN A 65 -16.84 1.92 -16.42
CA GLN A 65 -15.54 1.62 -17.01
C GLN A 65 -15.43 0.18 -17.56
N GLY A 66 -16.51 -0.62 -17.51
CA GLY A 66 -16.54 -1.97 -18.07
C GLY A 66 -16.02 -3.07 -17.14
N TRP A 67 -15.89 -2.81 -15.84
CA TRP A 67 -15.60 -3.84 -14.85
C TRP A 67 -16.85 -4.69 -14.60
N THR A 68 -16.66 -5.99 -14.40
CA THR A 68 -17.73 -6.96 -14.15
C THR A 68 -17.55 -7.65 -12.81
N MET A 69 -18.66 -8.07 -12.20
CA MET A 69 -18.64 -8.87 -10.98
C MET A 69 -17.88 -10.19 -11.21
N TYR A 70 -17.07 -10.60 -10.25
CA TYR A 70 -16.22 -11.79 -10.39
C TYR A 70 -16.32 -12.76 -9.20
N GLY A 71 -16.55 -14.03 -9.50
CA GLY A 71 -16.78 -15.06 -8.49
C GLY A 71 -18.13 -14.88 -7.80
N ARG A 72 -18.15 -14.80 -6.47
CA ARG A 72 -19.41 -14.76 -5.70
C ARG A 72 -20.11 -13.40 -5.78
N THR A 73 -21.44 -13.43 -5.66
CA THR A 73 -22.30 -12.24 -5.63
C THR A 73 -22.53 -11.67 -4.23
N THR A 74 -22.19 -12.43 -3.18
CA THR A 74 -22.32 -11.98 -1.79
C THR A 74 -21.08 -11.19 -1.35
N CYS A 75 -21.29 -10.09 -0.62
CA CYS A 75 -20.17 -9.32 -0.07
C CYS A 75 -19.37 -10.15 0.93
N ALA A 76 -20.05 -10.72 1.93
CA ALA A 76 -19.39 -11.46 3.01
C ALA A 76 -18.86 -12.81 2.53
N GLY A 77 -17.72 -13.22 3.09
CA GLY A 77 -17.00 -14.39 2.65
C GLY A 77 -16.09 -15.06 3.65
N THR A 78 -15.71 -16.29 3.33
CA THR A 78 -14.70 -17.04 4.07
C THR A 78 -13.30 -16.49 3.80
N TYR A 79 -12.86 -16.42 2.54
CA TYR A 79 -11.46 -16.15 2.18
C TYR A 79 -11.13 -14.70 1.86
N TRP A 80 -12.14 -13.86 1.67
CA TRP A 80 -12.01 -12.41 1.46
C TRP A 80 -13.32 -11.74 1.86
N GLN A 81 -13.27 -10.46 2.21
CA GLN A 81 -14.44 -9.59 2.30
C GLN A 81 -14.52 -8.68 1.06
N GLY A 82 -15.74 -8.30 0.68
CA GLY A 82 -16.01 -7.37 -0.41
C GLY A 82 -16.55 -8.05 -1.67
N LEU A 83 -17.21 -7.23 -2.48
CA LEU A 83 -17.72 -7.55 -3.80
C LEU A 83 -16.58 -7.42 -4.81
N ARG A 84 -16.20 -8.54 -5.43
CA ARG A 84 -15.11 -8.58 -6.41
C ARG A 84 -15.56 -8.07 -7.76
N MET A 85 -14.74 -7.22 -8.37
CA MET A 85 -14.88 -6.85 -9.77
C MET A 85 -13.54 -7.00 -10.50
N ILE A 86 -13.61 -7.48 -11.74
CA ILE A 86 -12.47 -7.69 -12.63
C ILE A 86 -12.68 -6.92 -13.94
N TYR A 87 -11.60 -6.56 -14.62
CA TYR A 87 -11.64 -5.90 -15.92
C TYR A 87 -11.03 -6.79 -16.98
N GLN A 88 -11.78 -7.09 -18.04
CA GLN A 88 -11.33 -7.92 -19.17
C GLN A 88 -10.75 -9.29 -18.77
N ASP A 89 -11.30 -9.94 -17.74
CA ASP A 89 -10.78 -11.21 -17.18
C ASP A 89 -9.29 -11.18 -16.81
N ASP A 90 -8.75 -9.99 -16.55
CA ASP A 90 -7.35 -9.80 -16.17
C ASP A 90 -7.19 -9.89 -14.65
N PRO A 91 -6.50 -10.93 -14.14
CA PRO A 91 -6.40 -11.16 -12.71
C PRO A 91 -5.37 -10.23 -12.03
N ALA A 92 -4.61 -9.43 -12.79
CA ALA A 92 -3.63 -8.50 -12.21
C ALA A 92 -4.25 -7.56 -11.18
N VAL A 93 -5.45 -7.05 -11.44
CA VAL A 93 -6.20 -6.22 -10.49
C VAL A 93 -7.62 -6.74 -10.36
N ILE A 94 -7.96 -7.22 -9.17
CA ILE A 94 -9.33 -7.50 -8.76
C ILE A 94 -9.71 -6.51 -7.68
N LEU A 95 -10.69 -5.66 -7.94
CA LEU A 95 -11.16 -4.65 -6.98
C LEU A 95 -12.15 -5.27 -6.00
N LEU A 96 -12.06 -4.87 -4.74
CA LEU A 96 -12.98 -5.26 -3.68
C LEU A 96 -13.79 -4.04 -3.25
N PHE A 97 -15.11 -4.06 -3.46
CA PHE A 97 -16.00 -3.01 -2.97
C PHE A 97 -16.70 -3.44 -1.69
N ASP A 98 -16.95 -2.49 -0.79
CA ASP A 98 -17.80 -2.70 0.36
C ASP A 98 -19.27 -2.88 -0.04
N LYS A 99 -20.13 -3.22 0.94
CA LYS A 99 -21.56 -3.44 0.69
C LYS A 99 -22.29 -2.20 0.15
N ASN A 100 -21.76 -1.00 0.38
CA ASN A 100 -22.34 0.27 -0.06
C ASN A 100 -21.76 0.72 -1.42
N GLY A 101 -20.76 0.02 -1.94
CA GLY A 101 -20.18 0.24 -3.26
C GLY A 101 -18.95 1.13 -3.28
N PHE A 102 -18.32 1.43 -2.14
CA PHE A 102 -17.04 2.14 -2.10
C PHE A 102 -15.87 1.15 -2.09
N ILE A 103 -14.74 1.52 -2.69
CA ILE A 103 -13.55 0.67 -2.73
C ILE A 103 -13.13 0.28 -1.32
N ALA A 104 -12.80 -0.98 -1.08
CA ALA A 104 -12.45 -1.48 0.24
C ALA A 104 -11.10 -2.18 0.25
N GLY A 105 -10.63 -2.60 -0.92
CA GLY A 105 -9.36 -3.27 -1.10
C GLY A 105 -9.15 -3.68 -2.55
N MET A 106 -8.09 -4.44 -2.77
CA MET A 106 -7.78 -5.04 -4.06
C MET A 106 -7.05 -6.36 -3.88
N GLN A 107 -6.95 -7.11 -4.96
CA GLN A 107 -6.16 -8.34 -5.02
C GLN A 107 -5.26 -8.29 -6.24
N MET A 108 -4.03 -8.77 -6.08
CA MET A 108 -3.20 -9.24 -7.19
C MET A 108 -3.44 -10.73 -7.35
N GLY A 109 -3.92 -11.14 -8.52
CA GLY A 109 -4.28 -12.51 -8.81
C GLY A 109 -3.44 -13.12 -9.93
N VAL A 110 -2.93 -14.33 -9.71
CA VAL A 110 -2.17 -15.07 -10.72
C VAL A 110 -2.87 -16.39 -10.98
N LYS A 111 -3.21 -16.67 -12.24
CA LYS A 111 -3.78 -17.96 -12.64
C LYS A 111 -2.72 -19.04 -12.43
N GLN A 112 -3.10 -20.17 -11.85
CA GLN A 112 -2.16 -21.26 -11.61
C GLN A 112 -1.62 -21.85 -12.92
N SER A 113 -2.38 -21.73 -14.02
CA SER A 113 -1.94 -22.08 -15.38
C SER A 113 -0.73 -21.28 -15.86
N ASP A 114 -0.54 -20.08 -15.34
CA ASP A 114 0.51 -19.14 -15.77
C ASP A 114 1.80 -19.32 -14.93
N LEU A 115 1.76 -20.21 -13.93
CA LEU A 115 2.87 -20.50 -13.03
C LEU A 115 3.67 -21.74 -13.48
N PRO A 116 4.93 -21.86 -13.03
CA PRO A 116 5.75 -23.05 -13.28
C PRO A 116 5.03 -24.35 -12.87
N LYS A 117 5.08 -25.36 -13.75
CA LYS A 117 4.37 -26.64 -13.57
C LYS A 117 4.84 -27.45 -12.35
N ASP A 118 6.05 -27.19 -11.86
CA ASP A 118 6.60 -27.81 -10.66
C ASP A 118 5.97 -27.28 -9.35
N ARG A 119 5.08 -26.27 -9.44
CA ARG A 119 4.38 -25.64 -8.32
C ARG A 119 5.35 -25.02 -7.29
N SER A 120 6.52 -24.59 -7.75
CA SER A 120 7.51 -23.89 -6.92
C SER A 120 7.12 -22.46 -6.58
N VAL A 121 6.15 -21.87 -7.29
CA VAL A 121 5.67 -20.49 -7.13
C VAL A 121 4.16 -20.49 -6.83
N PRO A 122 3.68 -19.69 -5.84
CA PRO A 122 4.48 -19.00 -4.83
C PRO A 122 5.25 -19.98 -3.95
N ALA A 123 6.44 -19.59 -3.52
CA ALA A 123 7.25 -20.44 -2.64
C ALA A 123 6.57 -20.61 -1.28
N ARG A 124 6.76 -21.78 -0.66
CA ARG A 124 6.11 -22.11 0.62
C ARG A 124 6.42 -21.10 1.73
N ASP A 125 7.63 -20.53 1.72
CA ASP A 125 8.10 -19.60 2.76
C ASP A 125 7.41 -18.23 2.69
N VAL A 126 6.73 -17.91 1.59
CA VAL A 126 5.97 -16.67 1.38
C VAL A 126 4.45 -16.93 1.32
N ILE A 127 4.02 -18.10 1.82
CA ILE A 127 2.62 -18.44 2.07
C ILE A 127 2.45 -18.54 3.59
N PRO A 128 1.70 -17.62 4.24
CA PRO A 128 1.00 -16.44 3.72
C PRO A 128 1.94 -15.29 3.28
N PRO A 129 1.46 -14.26 2.53
CA PRO A 129 0.07 -13.83 2.33
C PRO A 129 -0.63 -14.36 1.07
N TRP A 130 0.03 -15.21 0.27
CA TRP A 130 -0.64 -15.84 -0.86
C TRP A 130 -1.77 -16.78 -0.40
N VAL A 131 -2.98 -16.52 -0.87
CA VAL A 131 -4.19 -17.32 -0.59
C VAL A 131 -4.69 -17.94 -1.89
N GLN A 132 -4.98 -19.24 -1.86
CA GLN A 132 -5.48 -19.96 -3.03
C GLN A 132 -6.99 -19.75 -3.20
N ASP A 133 -7.42 -19.19 -4.33
CA ASP A 133 -8.81 -19.20 -4.78
C ASP A 133 -9.06 -20.42 -5.66
N ARG A 134 -9.41 -21.53 -5.00
CA ARG A 134 -9.64 -22.82 -5.65
C ARG A 134 -10.81 -22.81 -6.64
N ASN A 135 -11.77 -21.92 -6.46
CA ASN A 135 -12.94 -21.86 -7.33
C ASN A 135 -12.63 -21.20 -8.66
N ASN A 136 -11.56 -20.41 -8.72
CA ASN A 136 -11.17 -19.63 -9.90
C ASN A 136 -9.75 -19.96 -10.39
N ASP A 137 -9.13 -21.00 -9.83
CA ASP A 137 -7.78 -21.47 -10.15
C ASP A 137 -6.69 -20.39 -10.06
N MET A 138 -6.71 -19.57 -9.00
CA MET A 138 -5.76 -18.48 -8.80
C MET A 138 -5.05 -18.51 -7.44
N TRP A 139 -3.87 -17.92 -7.39
CA TRP A 139 -3.25 -17.41 -6.18
C TRP A 139 -3.53 -15.92 -6.04
N LEU A 140 -3.84 -15.46 -4.83
CA LEU A 140 -4.21 -14.08 -4.53
C LEU A 140 -3.33 -13.51 -3.40
N VAL A 141 -2.81 -12.30 -3.59
CA VAL A 141 -2.44 -11.42 -2.46
C VAL A 141 -3.55 -10.41 -2.30
N THR A 142 -4.12 -10.31 -1.11
CA THR A 142 -5.24 -9.40 -0.83
C THR A 142 -4.79 -8.27 0.08
N THR A 143 -4.99 -7.04 -0.38
CA THR A 143 -4.81 -5.83 0.44
C THR A 143 -6.15 -5.13 0.64
N TYR A 144 -6.39 -4.60 1.83
CA TYR A 144 -7.55 -3.79 2.14
C TYR A 144 -7.12 -2.36 2.48
N PHE A 145 -7.94 -1.40 2.06
CA PHE A 145 -7.78 0.02 2.37
C PHE A 145 -8.60 0.44 3.60
N VAL A 146 -9.49 -0.44 4.05
CA VAL A 146 -10.33 -0.26 5.22
C VAL A 146 -10.33 -1.55 6.02
N ARG A 147 -10.69 -1.45 7.30
CA ARG A 147 -10.70 -2.62 8.20
C ARG A 147 -11.65 -3.71 7.66
N PRO A 148 -11.18 -4.95 7.43
CA PRO A 148 -11.95 -5.96 6.70
C PRO A 148 -13.29 -6.37 7.32
N ASP A 149 -13.40 -6.31 8.65
CA ASP A 149 -14.61 -6.67 9.39
C ASP A 149 -15.80 -5.73 9.14
N THR A 150 -15.53 -4.49 8.72
CA THR A 150 -16.56 -3.47 8.42
C THR A 150 -17.11 -3.57 6.99
N ILE A 151 -16.32 -4.10 6.04
CA ILE A 151 -16.58 -4.07 4.59
C ILE A 151 -17.98 -4.58 4.22
N CYS A 152 -18.40 -5.69 4.82
CA CYS A 152 -19.68 -6.34 4.47
C CYS A 152 -20.74 -6.27 5.56
N THR A 153 -20.46 -5.56 6.65
CA THR A 153 -21.39 -5.39 7.78
C THR A 153 -21.98 -4.00 7.76
N VAL A 154 -21.14 -2.97 7.89
CA VAL A 154 -21.55 -1.55 7.89
C VAL A 154 -21.24 -0.89 6.55
N GLY A 155 -20.08 -1.18 5.96
CA GLY A 155 -19.55 -0.46 4.80
C GLY A 155 -19.24 1.01 5.13
N ARG A 156 -18.66 1.73 4.18
CA ARG A 156 -18.44 3.18 4.32
C ARG A 156 -19.66 3.98 3.92
N THR A 157 -19.84 5.12 4.56
CA THR A 157 -20.74 6.19 4.13
C THR A 157 -20.04 7.10 3.11
N ALA A 158 -20.82 7.90 2.38
CA ALA A 158 -20.26 8.88 1.45
C ALA A 158 -19.36 9.90 2.18
N SER A 159 -19.75 10.37 3.36
CA SER A 159 -18.93 11.29 4.16
C SER A 159 -17.60 10.67 4.59
N GLU A 160 -17.58 9.39 4.96
CA GLU A 160 -16.32 8.70 5.28
C GLU A 160 -15.46 8.47 4.05
N PHE A 161 -16.08 8.21 2.89
CA PHE A 161 -15.38 8.10 1.62
C PHE A 161 -14.72 9.43 1.22
N GLU A 162 -15.44 10.55 1.32
CA GLU A 162 -14.89 11.87 1.03
C GLU A 162 -13.77 12.25 2.02
N ALA A 163 -13.95 11.97 3.32
CA ALA A 163 -12.97 12.35 4.34
C ALA A 163 -11.69 11.49 4.36
N LYS A 164 -11.77 10.23 3.90
CA LYS A 164 -10.65 9.26 3.96
C LYS A 164 -10.17 8.81 2.58
N GLY A 165 -10.76 9.33 1.50
CA GLY A 165 -10.46 8.94 0.13
C GLY A 165 -10.56 7.41 -0.09
N THR A 166 -9.48 6.83 -0.61
CA THR A 166 -9.37 5.39 -0.91
C THR A 166 -9.45 4.53 0.35
N GLY A 167 -8.97 5.02 1.50
CA GLY A 167 -9.00 4.24 2.74
C GLY A 167 -8.29 4.88 3.93
N SER A 168 -8.39 4.24 5.10
CA SER A 168 -7.78 4.71 6.34
C SER A 168 -6.39 4.13 6.58
N ASP A 169 -6.18 2.86 6.25
CA ASP A 169 -4.94 2.12 6.47
C ASP A 169 -4.78 1.03 5.41
N LEU A 170 -3.57 0.47 5.31
CA LEU A 170 -3.28 -0.63 4.39
C LEU A 170 -3.17 -1.93 5.20
N TYR A 171 -4.11 -2.82 5.01
CA TYR A 171 -4.14 -4.14 5.64
C TYR A 171 -3.71 -5.19 4.62
N LEU A 172 -2.73 -6.03 4.96
CA LEU A 172 -2.36 -7.19 4.17
C LEU A 172 -2.97 -8.43 4.81
N GLN A 173 -3.79 -9.16 4.07
CA GLN A 173 -4.34 -10.42 4.54
C GLN A 173 -3.21 -11.46 4.64
N THR A 174 -3.09 -12.12 5.79
CA THR A 174 -2.04 -13.10 6.10
C THR A 174 -2.59 -14.45 6.52
N GLY A 175 -3.86 -14.74 6.25
CA GLY A 175 -4.45 -16.03 6.60
C GLY A 175 -5.83 -16.27 6.01
N ALA A 176 -6.47 -17.33 6.47
CA ALA A 176 -7.75 -17.80 5.94
C ALA A 176 -8.92 -16.90 6.36
N SER A 177 -8.83 -16.26 7.53
CA SER A 177 -9.86 -15.36 8.05
C SER A 177 -9.47 -13.90 7.78
N PRO A 178 -10.01 -13.23 6.75
CA PRO A 178 -9.65 -11.85 6.42
C PRO A 178 -10.01 -10.84 7.53
N ARG A 179 -10.87 -11.22 8.49
CA ARG A 179 -11.33 -10.35 9.59
C ARG A 179 -10.38 -10.33 10.79
N THR A 180 -9.45 -11.29 10.86
CA THR A 180 -8.54 -11.47 12.01
C THR A 180 -7.11 -11.66 11.56
N ASP A 181 -6.90 -12.28 10.40
CA ASP A 181 -5.60 -12.71 9.91
C ASP A 181 -5.09 -11.67 8.93
N PHE A 182 -4.69 -10.53 9.45
CA PHE A 182 -4.06 -9.47 8.68
C PHE A 182 -2.96 -8.79 9.49
N ILE A 183 -2.01 -8.18 8.78
CA ILE A 183 -1.10 -7.21 9.35
C ILE A 183 -1.46 -5.82 8.83
N ILE A 184 -1.19 -4.80 9.63
CA ILE A 184 -1.33 -3.40 9.22
C ILE A 184 0.05 -2.92 8.76
N ILE A 185 0.11 -2.39 7.55
CA ILE A 185 1.32 -1.73 7.05
C ILE A 185 1.37 -0.33 7.68
N PRO A 186 2.50 0.05 8.32
CA PRO A 186 2.60 1.35 8.99
C PRO A 186 2.26 2.51 8.06
N LYS A 187 1.45 3.45 8.57
CA LYS A 187 1.02 4.62 7.80
C LYS A 187 2.13 5.67 7.69
N TYR A 188 3.06 5.67 8.66
CA TYR A 188 4.20 6.58 8.71
C TYR A 188 5.53 5.82 8.69
N GLU A 189 6.49 6.36 7.95
CA GLU A 189 7.83 5.77 7.78
C GLU A 189 8.54 5.59 9.12
N LYS A 190 8.38 6.56 10.03
CA LYS A 190 8.98 6.53 11.37
C LYS A 190 8.57 5.30 12.20
N ASP A 191 7.38 4.75 11.93
CA ASP A 191 6.81 3.62 12.66
C ASP A 191 7.35 2.27 12.15
N LEU A 192 8.15 2.27 11.07
CA LEU A 192 8.90 1.10 10.63
C LEU A 192 10.14 0.83 11.48
N LYS A 193 10.57 1.79 12.32
CA LYS A 193 11.73 1.62 13.17
C LYS A 193 11.52 0.45 14.14
N GLY A 194 12.42 -0.52 14.11
CA GLY A 194 12.36 -1.71 14.97
C GLY A 194 11.45 -2.82 14.44
N THR A 195 10.85 -2.65 13.27
CA THR A 195 10.16 -3.71 12.52
C THR A 195 11.15 -4.49 11.65
N ASP A 196 10.66 -5.51 10.95
CA ASP A 196 11.44 -6.29 10.00
C ASP A 196 11.44 -5.70 8.57
N TRP A 197 10.96 -4.47 8.38
CA TRP A 197 11.06 -3.75 7.12
C TRP A 197 12.45 -3.11 6.94
N THR A 198 13.26 -3.70 6.07
CA THR A 198 14.58 -3.17 5.72
C THR A 198 14.42 -1.95 4.79
N PRO A 199 15.06 -0.81 5.10
CA PRO A 199 15.01 0.38 4.25
C PRO A 199 15.73 0.15 2.93
N GLY A 200 15.04 0.43 1.82
CA GLY A 200 15.60 0.57 0.49
C GLY A 200 16.04 2.01 0.22
N LYS A 201 16.00 2.40 -1.05
CA LYS A 201 16.30 3.76 -1.50
C LYS A 201 15.06 4.47 -2.02
N CYS A 202 15.18 5.79 -2.12
CA CYS A 202 14.24 6.59 -2.87
C CYS A 202 14.37 6.31 -4.36
N PHE A 203 13.25 6.04 -5.01
CA PHE A 203 13.16 6.00 -6.46
C PHE A 203 12.18 7.09 -6.92
N TRP A 204 12.66 8.01 -7.74
CA TRP A 204 11.85 9.10 -8.28
C TRP A 204 10.64 8.53 -9.02
N THR A 205 9.45 9.08 -8.79
CA THR A 205 8.13 8.64 -9.27
C THR A 205 7.49 7.47 -8.51
N MET A 206 8.21 6.84 -7.58
CA MET A 206 7.70 5.74 -6.76
C MET A 206 7.61 6.10 -5.27
N GLY A 207 8.72 6.60 -4.72
CA GLY A 207 8.91 6.80 -3.29
C GLY A 207 10.05 5.94 -2.73
N LYS A 208 10.22 5.98 -1.41
CA LYS A 208 11.24 5.24 -0.69
C LYS A 208 10.76 3.84 -0.38
N HIS A 209 11.44 2.85 -0.96
CA HIS A 209 11.04 1.46 -0.84
C HIS A 209 11.44 0.87 0.50
N TYR A 210 10.64 -0.08 0.99
CA TYR A 210 10.95 -0.92 2.13
C TYR A 210 10.64 -2.37 1.82
N PHE A 211 11.51 -3.28 2.23
CA PHE A 211 11.39 -4.70 1.90
C PHE A 211 11.49 -5.53 3.18
N LYS A 212 10.53 -6.44 3.38
CA LYS A 212 10.49 -7.25 4.59
C LYS A 212 11.66 -8.24 4.61
N ASN A 213 12.41 -8.25 5.70
CA ASN A 213 13.54 -9.15 5.96
C ASN A 213 14.61 -9.18 4.85
N LEU A 214 14.80 -8.08 4.12
CA LEU A 214 15.76 -8.02 3.01
C LEU A 214 17.20 -8.17 3.53
N ARG A 215 17.94 -9.10 2.92
CA ARG A 215 19.33 -9.42 3.26
C ARG A 215 20.11 -9.70 1.97
N GLU A 216 21.42 -9.44 1.97
CA GLU A 216 22.24 -9.71 0.78
C GLU A 216 22.31 -11.22 0.46
N ASN A 217 22.44 -12.05 1.50
CA ASN A 217 22.55 -13.51 1.39
C ASN A 217 21.21 -14.19 1.78
N MET A 218 20.15 -13.91 1.04
CA MET A 218 18.86 -14.60 1.16
C MET A 218 18.58 -15.45 -0.10
N ARG A 219 17.65 -16.41 -0.01
CA ARG A 219 17.06 -17.02 -1.21
C ARG A 219 16.02 -16.07 -1.79
N CYS A 220 15.91 -16.01 -3.11
CA CYS A 220 15.00 -15.09 -3.79
C CYS A 220 13.54 -15.51 -3.65
N GLU A 221 13.31 -16.80 -3.40
CA GLU A 221 12.03 -17.37 -3.00
C GLU A 221 11.50 -16.81 -1.66
N GLU A 222 12.36 -16.21 -0.83
CA GLU A 222 11.98 -15.59 0.44
C GLU A 222 11.52 -14.13 0.28
N MET A 223 11.55 -13.56 -0.93
CA MET A 223 11.09 -12.20 -1.18
C MET A 223 9.61 -12.07 -0.84
N TYR A 224 9.32 -11.29 0.21
CA TYR A 224 7.96 -11.08 0.68
C TYR A 224 7.13 -10.38 -0.40
N PRO A 225 5.89 -10.81 -0.68
CA PRO A 225 5.17 -10.39 -1.88
C PRO A 225 4.56 -8.98 -1.78
N LEU A 226 4.83 -8.24 -0.71
CA LEU A 226 4.44 -6.84 -0.55
C LEU A 226 5.65 -6.01 -0.09
N PHE A 227 5.82 -4.83 -0.69
CA PHE A 227 6.78 -3.81 -0.27
C PHE A 227 6.09 -2.44 -0.19
N PRO A 228 6.09 -1.75 0.98
CA PRO A 228 5.54 -0.41 1.08
C PRO A 228 6.53 0.64 0.56
N MET A 229 5.98 1.76 0.13
CA MET A 229 6.73 2.93 -0.30
C MET A 229 6.21 4.18 0.41
N TYR A 230 7.15 5.08 0.74
CA TYR A 230 6.84 6.30 1.47
C TYR A 230 7.33 7.53 0.69
N ASN A 231 6.59 8.62 0.84
CA ASN A 231 6.92 9.94 0.33
C ASN A 231 6.65 10.94 1.46
N ASP A 232 7.61 11.84 1.75
CA ASP A 232 7.52 12.75 2.89
C ASP A 232 7.16 12.04 4.23
N GLY A 233 7.76 10.86 4.45
CA GLY A 233 7.51 10.04 5.64
C GLY A 233 6.11 9.41 5.73
N LYS A 234 5.29 9.47 4.68
CA LYS A 234 3.90 9.01 4.62
C LYS A 234 3.73 7.89 3.60
N LEU A 235 2.95 6.85 3.94
CA LEU A 235 2.65 5.74 3.04
C LEU A 235 1.85 6.27 1.84
N ASN A 236 2.48 6.29 0.67
CA ASN A 236 1.90 6.84 -0.56
C ASN A 236 1.64 5.77 -1.63
N ALA A 237 2.35 4.66 -1.55
CA ALA A 237 2.28 3.58 -2.49
C ALA A 237 2.71 2.25 -1.85
N PHE A 238 2.39 1.15 -2.52
CA PHE A 238 2.95 -0.17 -2.22
C PHE A 238 3.11 -0.93 -3.53
N GLY A 239 3.95 -1.94 -3.53
CA GLY A 239 4.04 -2.86 -4.65
C GLY A 239 3.82 -4.29 -4.20
N LEU A 240 3.34 -5.09 -5.14
CA LEU A 240 3.15 -6.51 -4.99
C LEU A 240 4.11 -7.24 -5.94
N LEU A 241 4.58 -8.42 -5.55
CA LEU A 241 5.51 -9.20 -6.38
C LEU A 241 5.24 -10.70 -6.34
N ILE A 242 5.64 -11.37 -7.41
CA ILE A 242 5.72 -12.83 -7.51
C ILE A 242 6.94 -13.24 -8.34
N GLY A 243 7.62 -14.29 -7.91
CA GLY A 243 8.84 -14.79 -8.56
C GLY A 243 8.59 -15.64 -9.79
N ALA A 244 7.81 -15.14 -10.75
CA ALA A 244 7.58 -15.73 -12.07
C ALA A 244 7.30 -14.64 -13.11
N SER A 245 7.63 -14.88 -14.37
CA SER A 245 7.21 -14.02 -15.50
C SER A 245 5.75 -14.27 -15.85
N ILE A 246 4.89 -13.28 -15.62
CA ILE A 246 3.45 -13.35 -15.91
C ILE A 246 3.07 -12.11 -16.72
N THR A 247 2.24 -12.29 -17.73
CA THR A 247 1.72 -11.20 -18.54
C THR A 247 0.27 -10.93 -18.17
N SER A 248 -0.15 -9.68 -18.34
CA SER A 248 -1.52 -9.23 -18.10
C SER A 248 -2.06 -8.63 -19.40
N PRO A 249 -3.27 -9.03 -19.85
CA PRO A 249 -3.91 -8.44 -21.04
C PRO A 249 -4.03 -6.91 -20.99
N THR A 250 -4.10 -6.33 -19.80
CA THR A 250 -4.26 -4.89 -19.57
C THR A 250 -2.94 -4.18 -19.22
N SER A 251 -1.80 -4.88 -19.35
CA SER A 251 -0.45 -4.35 -19.08
C SER A 251 -0.29 -3.76 -17.66
N ARG A 252 -0.99 -4.35 -16.67
CA ARG A 252 -0.89 -3.91 -15.27
C ARG A 252 0.21 -4.62 -14.50
N TYR A 253 0.61 -5.79 -14.99
CA TYR A 253 1.85 -6.43 -14.58
C TYR A 253 3.05 -5.75 -15.20
N GLU A 254 4.08 -5.62 -14.39
CA GLU A 254 5.35 -5.03 -14.74
C GLU A 254 6.42 -6.11 -14.70
N ALA A 255 7.33 -6.06 -15.67
CA ALA A 255 8.51 -6.91 -15.73
C ALA A 255 9.74 -6.06 -15.34
N PRO A 256 10.27 -6.19 -14.12
CA PRO A 256 11.49 -5.51 -13.71
C PRO A 256 12.68 -5.97 -14.55
N ILE A 257 13.61 -5.05 -14.80
CA ILE A 257 14.82 -5.33 -15.55
C ILE A 257 15.73 -6.21 -14.68
N ALA A 258 16.11 -7.38 -15.20
CA ALA A 258 17.01 -8.31 -14.53
C ALA A 258 18.45 -7.76 -14.50
N SER A 259 18.71 -6.81 -13.62
CA SER A 259 20.00 -6.13 -13.54
C SER A 259 20.28 -5.69 -12.12
N LYS A 260 21.42 -6.13 -11.57
CA LYS A 260 21.87 -5.65 -10.25
C LYS A 260 21.96 -4.13 -10.19
N THR A 261 22.44 -3.48 -11.25
CA THR A 261 22.54 -2.01 -11.33
C THR A 261 21.17 -1.35 -11.29
N PHE A 262 20.17 -1.94 -11.95
CA PHE A 262 18.79 -1.44 -11.88
C PHE A 262 18.21 -1.59 -10.47
N TYR A 263 18.37 -2.76 -9.84
CA TYR A 263 17.92 -3.00 -8.47
C TYR A 263 18.59 -2.07 -7.44
N GLN A 264 19.86 -1.71 -7.65
CA GLN A 264 20.58 -0.75 -6.80
C GLN A 264 19.98 0.65 -6.78
N LEU A 265 19.08 1.00 -7.70
CA LEU A 265 18.38 2.28 -7.70
C LEU A 265 17.36 2.37 -6.55
N PHE A 266 16.78 1.25 -6.10
CA PHE A 266 15.71 1.25 -5.10
C PHE A 266 15.91 0.26 -3.95
N MET A 267 16.83 -0.71 -4.05
CA MET A 267 17.13 -1.68 -3.00
C MET A 267 18.50 -1.42 -2.33
N THR A 268 18.57 -1.62 -1.01
CA THR A 268 19.83 -1.71 -0.26
C THR A 268 19.66 -2.60 0.98
N PRO A 269 20.41 -3.71 1.13
CA PRO A 269 21.27 -4.33 0.13
C PRO A 269 20.48 -4.91 -1.07
N VAL A 270 21.14 -5.18 -2.19
CA VAL A 270 20.56 -5.98 -3.28
C VAL A 270 20.88 -7.46 -3.02
N PRO A 271 19.88 -8.36 -2.92
CA PRO A 271 20.14 -9.80 -2.78
C PRO A 271 20.99 -10.35 -3.92
N LYS A 272 22.00 -11.17 -3.60
CA LYS A 272 22.91 -11.76 -4.62
C LYS A 272 22.18 -12.63 -5.64
N CYS A 273 21.10 -13.27 -5.23
CA CYS A 273 20.30 -14.14 -6.09
C CYS A 273 19.42 -13.37 -7.09
N LEU A 274 19.16 -12.08 -6.88
CA LEU A 274 18.00 -11.40 -7.51
C LEU A 274 18.13 -11.31 -9.03
N GLN A 275 19.32 -10.98 -9.52
CA GLN A 275 19.55 -10.89 -10.96
C GLN A 275 19.36 -12.25 -11.63
N SER A 276 20.08 -13.28 -11.21
CA SER A 276 19.99 -14.61 -11.81
C SER A 276 18.59 -15.21 -11.67
N TYR A 277 17.94 -15.01 -10.52
CA TYR A 277 16.55 -15.44 -10.32
C TYR A 277 15.61 -14.77 -11.33
N THR A 278 15.75 -13.47 -11.57
CA THR A 278 14.92 -12.74 -12.54
C THR A 278 15.21 -13.20 -13.98
N GLU A 279 16.47 -13.47 -14.31
CA GLU A 279 16.87 -13.99 -15.63
C GLU A 279 16.32 -15.40 -15.89
N GLU A 280 16.36 -16.27 -14.88
CA GLU A 280 16.00 -17.69 -15.01
C GLU A 280 14.50 -17.96 -14.86
N LYS A 281 13.87 -17.39 -13.83
CA LYS A 281 12.46 -17.67 -13.47
C LYS A 281 11.53 -16.52 -13.82
N GLY A 282 12.07 -15.31 -13.99
CA GLY A 282 11.27 -14.10 -14.10
C GLY A 282 10.83 -13.56 -12.74
N MET A 283 10.39 -12.31 -12.77
CA MET A 283 9.73 -11.65 -11.66
C MET A 283 8.63 -10.79 -12.26
N THR A 284 7.49 -10.75 -11.59
CA THR A 284 6.39 -9.86 -11.94
C THR A 284 6.09 -8.97 -10.76
N THR A 285 5.99 -7.67 -11.00
CA THR A 285 5.59 -6.69 -10.01
C THR A 285 4.31 -5.96 -10.41
N MET A 286 3.69 -5.32 -9.45
CA MET A 286 2.59 -4.39 -9.69
C MET A 286 2.65 -3.30 -8.63
N HIS A 287 3.02 -2.08 -9.03
CA HIS A 287 2.97 -0.93 -8.15
C HIS A 287 1.54 -0.38 -8.07
N VAL A 288 1.16 0.04 -6.87
CA VAL A 288 -0.13 0.65 -6.56
C VAL A 288 0.12 1.98 -5.87
N PHE A 289 -0.46 3.05 -6.41
CA PHE A 289 -0.27 4.42 -5.94
C PHE A 289 -1.58 4.98 -5.39
N LEU A 290 -1.47 5.68 -4.28
CA LEU A 290 -2.60 6.27 -3.54
C LEU A 290 -2.63 7.81 -3.67
N GLU A 291 -1.61 8.39 -4.33
CA GLU A 291 -1.47 9.82 -4.62
C GLU A 291 -1.80 10.20 -6.06
N ASN A 292 -2.37 11.40 -6.25
CA ASN A 292 -2.93 11.89 -7.51
C ASN A 292 -1.94 11.95 -8.69
N ASP A 293 -0.72 12.43 -8.45
CA ASP A 293 0.32 12.51 -9.49
C ASP A 293 1.67 11.99 -8.99
N PRO A 294 1.86 10.66 -9.01
CA PRO A 294 3.11 10.04 -8.60
C PRO A 294 4.34 10.57 -9.33
N ARG A 295 4.20 11.04 -10.59
CA ARG A 295 5.36 11.45 -11.40
C ARG A 295 5.98 12.75 -10.91
N THR A 296 5.17 13.64 -10.39
CA THR A 296 5.60 14.97 -9.93
C THR A 296 5.73 15.04 -8.41
N ASN A 297 4.99 14.20 -7.67
CA ASN A 297 4.91 14.28 -6.22
C ASN A 297 5.76 13.25 -5.47
N ASN A 298 6.17 12.13 -6.10
CA ASN A 298 6.95 11.11 -5.41
C ASN A 298 8.46 11.32 -5.61
N PHE A 299 9.10 12.01 -4.68
CA PHE A 299 10.54 12.28 -4.73
C PHE A 299 11.28 11.96 -3.43
N CYS A 300 10.56 11.54 -2.38
CA CYS A 300 11.08 11.33 -1.03
C CYS A 300 11.70 12.59 -0.40
#